data_AF-A0A136LXA7-F1
#
_entry.id   AF-A0A136LXA7-F1
#
_cell.length_a   1.000
_cell.length_b   1.000
_cell.length_c   1.000
_cell.angle_alpha   90.00
_cell.angle_beta   90.00
_cell.angle_gamma   90.00
#
_symmetry.space_group_name_H-M   'P 1'
#
loop_
_entity.id
_entity.type
_entity.pdbx_description
1 polymer ?
#
loop_
_entity_poly.entity_id
_entity_poly.type
_entity_poly.pdbx_seq_one_letter_code
_entity_poly.pdbx_strand_id
1 'polypeptide(L)'
;MTALAFTDMVLGSAPILLFTWTGFAAVFVIANTVKARQSGLNASVATALAGTILFYLWTNLGVVLVGGLYPPTFDGLASSYINAVPFLRNQLAGNLVIVPMLIMVVRILTAPGTIQYQAVASSGAGEVSG
;
A
#
# COMPACT_ATOMS: atom_id res chain seq x y z
N MET A 1 -6.16 6.39 -11.50
CA MET A 1 -6.62 4.99 -11.52
C MET A 1 -7.63 4.73 -12.64
N THR A 2 -8.61 5.62 -12.86
CA THR A 2 -9.62 5.51 -13.92
C THR A 2 -9.05 5.45 -15.36
N ALA A 3 -7.99 6.20 -15.66
CA ALA A 3 -7.40 6.22 -17.00
C ALA A 3 -6.79 4.87 -17.43
N LEU A 4 -6.13 4.14 -16.51
CA LEU A 4 -5.57 2.82 -16.77
C LEU A 4 -6.66 1.77 -16.98
N ALA A 5 -7.68 1.77 -16.11
CA ALA A 5 -8.82 0.86 -16.23
C ALA A 5 -9.52 0.96 -17.58
N PHE A 6 -9.66 2.18 -18.12
CA PHE A 6 -10.28 2.41 -19.42
C PHE A 6 -9.44 1.84 -20.56
N THR A 7 -8.12 2.08 -20.56
CA THR A 7 -7.20 1.55 -21.57
C THR A 7 -7.25 0.02 -21.64
N ASP A 8 -7.30 -0.65 -20.50
CA ASP A 8 -7.24 -2.11 -20.46
C ASP A 8 -8.57 -2.80 -20.83
N MET A 9 -9.72 -2.12 -20.64
CA MET A 9 -11.02 -2.58 -21.17
C MET A 9 -11.04 -2.58 -22.70
N VAL A 10 -10.33 -1.65 -23.33
CA VAL A 10 -10.19 -1.58 -24.79
C VAL A 10 -9.25 -2.67 -25.32
N LEU A 11 -8.27 -3.12 -24.52
CA LEU A 11 -7.26 -4.12 -24.91
C LEU A 11 -7.66 -5.59 -24.67
N GLY A 12 -8.85 -5.87 -24.14
CA GLY A 12 -9.36 -7.24 -23.95
C GLY A 12 -8.79 -8.01 -22.76
N SER A 13 -7.97 -7.36 -21.91
CA SER A 13 -7.43 -7.94 -20.67
C SER A 13 -8.42 -7.90 -19.49
N ALA A 14 -9.67 -7.52 -19.73
CA ALA A 14 -10.66 -7.20 -18.72
C ALA A 14 -10.86 -8.26 -17.61
N PRO A 15 -10.85 -9.59 -17.86
CA PRO A 15 -11.10 -10.59 -16.82
C PRO A 15 -10.04 -10.62 -15.72
N ILE A 16 -8.75 -10.57 -16.07
CA ILE A 16 -7.66 -10.63 -15.08
C ILE A 16 -7.61 -9.36 -14.22
N LEU A 17 -8.00 -8.21 -14.79
CA LEU A 17 -8.07 -6.94 -14.08
C LEU A 17 -9.11 -6.95 -12.97
N LEU A 18 -10.21 -7.69 -13.11
CA LEU A 18 -11.21 -7.80 -12.05
C LEU A 18 -10.55 -8.22 -10.75
N PHE A 19 -9.63 -9.20 -10.79
CA PHE A 19 -8.88 -9.66 -9.61
C PHE A 19 -7.92 -8.59 -9.10
N THR A 20 -7.21 -7.89 -9.98
CA THR A 20 -6.32 -6.79 -9.59
C THR A 20 -7.08 -5.64 -8.89
N TRP A 21 -8.16 -5.14 -9.51
CA TRP A 21 -8.95 -4.03 -8.99
C TRP A 21 -9.69 -4.38 -7.70
N THR A 22 -10.30 -5.56 -7.64
CA THR A 22 -10.97 -6.02 -6.40
C THR A 22 -9.97 -6.30 -5.28
N GLY A 23 -8.77 -6.79 -5.62
CA GLY A 23 -7.66 -6.91 -4.67
C GLY A 23 -7.26 -5.57 -4.07
N PHE A 24 -7.07 -4.54 -4.89
CA PHE A 24 -6.78 -3.18 -4.39
C PHE A 24 -7.93 -2.61 -3.57
N ALA A 25 -9.18 -2.80 -4.00
CA ALA A 25 -10.35 -2.36 -3.26
C ALA A 25 -10.43 -3.02 -1.88
N ALA A 26 -10.18 -4.33 -1.79
CA ALA A 26 -10.17 -5.06 -0.53
C ALA A 26 -9.06 -4.54 0.42
N VAL A 27 -7.84 -4.36 -0.09
CA VAL A 27 -6.73 -3.79 0.70
C VAL A 27 -7.07 -2.38 1.19
N PHE A 28 -7.66 -1.53 0.33
CA PHE A 28 -8.09 -0.19 0.69
C PHE A 28 -9.13 -0.19 1.81
N VAL A 29 -10.17 -1.02 1.70
CA VAL A 29 -11.22 -1.14 2.70
C VAL A 29 -10.62 -1.58 4.04
N ILE A 30 -9.81 -2.64 4.05
CA ILE A 30 -9.15 -3.14 5.26
C ILE A 30 -8.28 -2.04 5.88
N ALA A 31 -7.47 -1.36 5.08
CA ALA A 31 -6.60 -0.32 5.59
C ALA A 31 -7.37 0.85 6.20
N ASN A 32 -8.48 1.26 5.59
CA ASN A 32 -9.32 2.33 6.11
C ASN A 32 -10.05 1.91 7.40
N THR A 33 -10.54 0.66 7.47
CA THR A 33 -11.16 0.12 8.69
C THR A 33 -10.16 0.00 9.85
N VAL A 34 -8.94 -0.47 9.59
CA VAL A 34 -7.89 -0.54 10.62
C VAL A 34 -7.52 0.86 11.08
N LYS A 35 -7.27 1.79 10.14
CA LYS A 35 -6.93 3.19 10.44
C LYS A 35 -7.97 3.87 11.32
N ALA A 36 -9.26 3.60 11.10
CA ALA A 36 -10.35 4.16 11.89
C ALA A 36 -10.36 3.67 13.36
N ARG A 37 -9.79 2.50 13.65
CA ARG A 37 -9.71 1.92 15.00
C ARG A 37 -8.37 2.13 15.67
N GLN A 38 -7.29 2.09 14.89
CA GLN A 38 -5.91 2.15 15.36
C GLN A 38 -5.07 2.90 14.32
N SER A 39 -4.39 3.95 14.75
CA SER A 39 -3.50 4.72 13.89
C SER A 39 -2.10 4.81 14.50
N GLY A 40 -1.08 4.53 13.70
CA GLY A 40 0.30 4.50 14.17
C GLY A 40 1.20 3.65 13.28
N LEU A 41 2.51 3.80 13.45
CA LEU A 41 3.53 3.16 12.62
C LEU A 41 3.34 1.64 12.53
N ASN A 42 3.23 0.98 13.69
CA ASN A 42 3.10 -0.48 13.78
C ASN A 42 1.82 -0.97 13.10
N ALA A 43 0.69 -0.29 13.33
CA ALA A 43 -0.59 -0.63 12.70
C ALA A 43 -0.53 -0.45 11.17
N SER A 44 0.11 0.62 10.68
CA SER A 44 0.29 0.86 9.24
C SER A 44 1.18 -0.18 8.58
N VAL A 45 2.30 -0.56 9.20
CA VAL A 45 3.19 -1.60 8.68
C VAL A 45 2.47 -2.95 8.67
N ALA A 46 1.84 -3.35 9.78
CA ALA A 46 1.11 -4.61 9.85
C ALA A 46 0.00 -4.70 8.81
N THR A 47 -0.76 -3.61 8.61
CA THR A 47 -1.80 -3.50 7.59
C THR A 47 -1.23 -3.65 6.18
N ALA A 48 -0.09 -3.02 5.89
CA ALA A 48 0.54 -3.12 4.58
C ALA A 48 1.04 -4.54 4.27
N LEU A 49 1.63 -5.22 5.26
CA LEU A 49 2.07 -6.61 5.09
C LEU A 49 0.89 -7.55 4.89
N ALA A 50 -0.16 -7.44 5.71
CA ALA A 50 -1.38 -8.22 5.55
C ALA A 50 -2.06 -7.98 4.19
N GLY A 51 -2.14 -6.70 3.78
CA GLY A 51 -2.67 -6.32 2.47
C GLY A 51 -1.84 -6.88 1.31
N THR A 52 -0.51 -6.94 1.44
CA THR A 52 0.37 -7.56 0.45
C THR A 52 0.08 -9.05 0.29
N ILE A 53 -0.06 -9.76 1.41
CA ILE A 53 -0.36 -11.20 1.42
C ILE A 53 -1.74 -11.45 0.80
N LEU A 54 -2.76 -10.68 1.20
CA LEU A 54 -4.10 -10.80 0.63
C LEU A 54 -4.10 -10.56 -0.87
N PHE A 55 -3.45 -9.48 -1.32
CA PHE A 55 -3.37 -9.13 -2.73
C PHE A 55 -2.66 -10.23 -3.54
N TYR A 56 -1.56 -10.76 -3.00
CA TYR A 56 -0.83 -11.88 -3.60
C TYR A 56 -1.71 -13.13 -3.71
N LEU A 57 -2.45 -13.50 -2.66
CA LEU A 57 -3.35 -14.65 -2.68
C LEU A 57 -4.45 -14.46 -3.74
N TRP A 58 -5.10 -13.32 -3.70
CA TRP A 58 -6.24 -13.03 -4.56
C TRP A 58 -5.88 -12.94 -6.05
N THR A 59 -4.78 -12.26 -6.39
CA THR A 59 -4.40 -12.06 -7.79
C THR A 59 -3.86 -13.33 -8.45
N ASN A 60 -3.10 -14.16 -7.73
CA ASN A 60 -2.60 -15.43 -8.28
C ASN A 60 -3.70 -16.48 -8.46
N LEU A 61 -4.75 -16.43 -7.63
CA LEU A 61 -5.98 -17.17 -7.90
C LEU A 61 -6.61 -16.71 -9.22
N GLY A 62 -6.70 -15.40 -9.45
CA GLY A 62 -7.19 -14.82 -10.70
C GLY A 62 -6.41 -15.29 -11.93
N VAL A 63 -5.08 -15.34 -11.85
CA VAL A 63 -4.23 -15.82 -12.96
C VAL A 63 -4.62 -17.24 -13.39
N VAL A 64 -4.94 -18.12 -12.45
CA VAL A 64 -5.31 -19.52 -12.73
C VAL A 64 -6.74 -19.62 -13.27
N LEU A 65 -7.67 -18.84 -12.72
CA LEU A 65 -9.09 -18.91 -13.10
C LEU A 65 -9.39 -18.27 -14.45
N VAL A 66 -8.74 -17.14 -14.76
CA VAL A 66 -9.09 -16.32 -15.93
C VAL A 66 -7.87 -15.84 -16.74
N GLY A 67 -6.65 -16.01 -16.23
CA GLY A 67 -5.43 -15.52 -16.86
C GLY A 67 -4.84 -16.44 -17.93
N GLY A 68 -5.19 -17.74 -17.93
CA GLY A 68 -4.77 -18.71 -18.94
C GLY A 68 -3.29 -19.13 -18.91
N LEU A 69 -2.50 -18.61 -17.97
CA LEU A 69 -1.07 -18.91 -17.84
C LEU A 69 -0.80 -20.28 -17.19
N TYR A 70 -1.69 -20.72 -16.31
CA TYR A 70 -1.61 -22.01 -15.63
C TYR A 70 -2.91 -22.79 -15.83
N PRO A 71 -2.85 -24.14 -15.84
CA PRO A 71 -4.06 -24.97 -15.87
C PRO A 71 -4.96 -24.70 -14.65
N PRO A 72 -6.29 -24.77 -14.77
CA PRO A 72 -7.22 -24.61 -13.65
C PRO A 72 -7.30 -25.90 -12.79
N THR A 73 -6.15 -26.33 -12.28
CA THR A 73 -5.97 -27.49 -11.41
C THR A 73 -5.24 -27.09 -10.13
N PHE A 74 -5.24 -27.97 -9.13
CA PHE A 74 -4.46 -27.73 -7.90
C PHE A 74 -2.96 -27.54 -8.18
N ASP A 75 -2.40 -28.28 -9.14
CA ASP A 75 -0.99 -28.14 -9.53
C ASP A 75 -0.71 -26.81 -10.22
N GLY A 76 -1.63 -26.35 -11.08
CA GLY A 76 -1.54 -25.02 -11.70
C GLY A 76 -1.64 -23.90 -10.67
N LEU A 77 -2.52 -24.06 -9.66
CA LEU A 77 -2.63 -23.13 -8.54
C LEU A 77 -1.34 -23.07 -7.71
N ALA A 78 -0.78 -24.23 -7.35
CA ALA A 78 0.49 -24.30 -6.64
C ALA A 78 1.62 -23.65 -7.44
N SER A 79 1.69 -23.93 -8.74
CA SER A 79 2.70 -23.36 -9.65
C SER A 79 2.58 -21.84 -9.74
N SER A 80 1.36 -21.31 -9.85
CA SER A 80 1.09 -19.86 -9.86
C SER A 80 1.65 -19.18 -8.61
N TYR A 81 1.36 -19.73 -7.43
CA TYR A 81 1.91 -19.19 -6.19
C TYR A 81 3.43 -19.33 -6.10
N ILE A 82 3.99 -20.51 -6.34
CA ILE A 82 5.44 -20.74 -6.22
C ILE A 82 6.22 -19.77 -7.11
N ASN A 83 5.79 -19.61 -8.36
CA ASN A 83 6.45 -18.71 -9.32
C ASN A 83 6.28 -17.22 -8.97
N ALA A 84 5.24 -16.85 -8.23
CA ALA A 84 5.01 -15.49 -7.78
C ALA A 84 5.72 -15.14 -6.46
N VAL A 85 6.39 -16.09 -5.78
CA VAL A 85 7.14 -15.83 -4.53
C VAL A 85 8.18 -14.71 -4.64
N PRO A 86 8.98 -14.58 -5.73
CA PRO A 86 9.90 -13.46 -5.87
C PRO A 86 9.19 -12.09 -5.84
N PHE A 87 8.00 -12.00 -6.45
CA PHE A 87 7.19 -10.79 -6.40
C PHE A 87 6.68 -10.50 -4.99
N LEU A 88 6.18 -11.52 -4.29
CA LEU A 88 5.75 -11.39 -2.88
C LEU A 88 6.89 -10.88 -1.99
N ARG A 89 8.10 -11.44 -2.15
CA ARG A 89 9.29 -11.02 -1.40
C ARG A 89 9.62 -9.56 -1.64
N ASN A 90 9.65 -9.14 -2.90
CA ASN A 90 9.95 -7.75 -3.27
C ASN A 90 8.90 -6.78 -2.71
N GLN A 91 7.61 -7.14 -2.80
CA GLN A 91 6.53 -6.31 -2.27
C GLN A 91 6.57 -6.20 -0.74
N LEU A 92 6.83 -7.31 -0.03
CA LEU A 92 6.96 -7.29 1.43
C LEU A 92 8.17 -6.47 1.88
N ALA A 93 9.33 -6.67 1.25
CA ALA A 93 10.55 -5.89 1.55
C ALA A 93 10.34 -4.40 1.25
N GLY A 94 9.74 -4.06 0.11
CA GLY A 94 9.38 -2.70 -0.25
C GLY A 94 8.45 -2.08 0.78
N ASN A 95 7.39 -2.78 1.20
CA ASN A 95 6.45 -2.26 2.19
C ASN A 95 7.05 -2.15 3.60
N LEU A 96 8.01 -3.00 3.97
CA LEU A 96 8.77 -2.86 5.22
C LEU A 96 9.63 -1.59 5.27
N VAL A 97 10.03 -1.04 4.11
CA VAL A 97 10.87 0.16 4.04
C VAL A 97 10.03 1.40 3.76
N ILE A 98 9.19 1.35 2.72
CA ILE A 98 8.47 2.51 2.19
C ILE A 98 7.38 2.97 3.16
N VAL A 99 6.59 2.05 3.71
CA VAL A 99 5.47 2.40 4.60
C VAL A 99 5.95 3.14 5.86
N PRO A 100 6.91 2.62 6.65
CA PRO A 100 7.35 3.33 7.83
C PRO A 100 8.05 4.66 7.50
N MET A 101 8.83 4.70 6.42
CA MET A 101 9.45 5.93 5.93
C MET A 101 8.39 7.01 5.62
N LEU A 102 7.36 6.67 4.86
CA LEU A 102 6.27 7.60 4.51
C LEU A 102 5.52 8.08 5.75
N ILE A 103 5.18 7.17 6.68
CA ILE A 103 4.50 7.56 7.93
C ILE A 103 5.38 8.48 8.77
N MET A 104 6.69 8.25 8.81
CA MET A 104 7.63 9.11 9.54
C MET A 104 7.73 10.50 8.91
N VAL A 105 7.85 10.58 7.58
CA VAL A 105 7.85 11.85 6.85
C VAL A 105 6.57 12.62 7.13
N VAL A 106 5.40 11.98 7.01
CA VAL A 106 4.11 12.62 7.33
C VAL A 106 4.10 13.14 8.76
N ARG A 107 4.52 12.32 9.74
CA ARG A 107 4.56 12.73 11.15
C ARG A 107 5.46 13.95 11.39
N ILE A 108 6.62 14.02 10.74
CA ILE A 108 7.54 15.17 10.84
C ILE A 108 6.90 16.41 10.23
N LEU A 109 6.33 16.29 9.02
CA LEU A 109 5.73 17.42 8.29
C LEU A 109 4.46 17.94 8.97
N THR A 110 3.73 17.09 9.70
CA THR A 110 2.52 17.47 10.43
C THR A 110 2.76 17.72 11.91
N ALA A 111 4.00 17.64 12.41
CA ALA A 111 4.29 17.88 13.82
C ALA A 111 4.08 19.37 14.15
N PRO A 112 3.19 19.73 15.09
CA PRO A 112 3.04 21.12 15.50
C PRO A 112 4.28 21.53 16.31
N GLY A 113 5.21 22.26 15.68
CA GLY A 113 6.42 22.73 16.35
C GLY A 113 7.37 23.58 15.52
N THR A 114 7.36 23.49 14.19
CA THR A 114 8.38 24.16 13.36
C THR A 114 8.16 25.67 13.19
N ILE A 115 6.94 26.18 13.42
CA ILE A 115 6.61 27.61 13.28
C ILE A 115 6.87 28.40 14.58
N GLN A 116 6.69 27.78 15.76
CA GLN A 116 6.76 28.49 17.05
C GLN A 116 8.18 28.92 17.45
N TYR A 117 9.21 28.18 17.04
CA TYR A 117 10.60 28.51 17.36
C TYR A 117 11.04 29.86 16.78
N GLN A 118 10.57 30.21 15.57
CA GLN A 118 10.91 31.49 14.95
C GLN A 118 10.18 32.67 15.59
N ALA A 119 8.95 32.49 16.08
CA ALA A 119 8.20 33.55 16.75
C ALA A 119 8.79 33.91 18.12
N VAL A 120 9.21 32.90 18.91
CA VAL A 120 9.83 33.12 20.23
C VAL A 120 11.24 33.69 20.10
N ALA A 121 12.02 33.25 19.09
CA ALA A 121 13.34 33.81 18.82
C ALA A 121 13.30 35.29 18.38
N SER A 122 12.22 35.74 17.72
CA SER A 122 12.02 37.15 17.37
C SER A 122 11.53 38.04 18.50
N SER A 123 10.86 37.50 19.53
CA SER A 123 10.36 38.32 20.65
C SER A 123 11.40 38.54 21.75
N GLY A 124 12.33 37.59 21.95
CA GLY A 124 13.40 37.73 22.95
C GLY A 124 14.55 38.68 22.54
N ALA A 125 14.65 39.05 21.26
CA ALA A 125 15.67 39.97 20.76
C ALA A 125 15.31 41.45 20.92
N GLY A 126 14.06 41.78 21.25
CA GLY A 126 13.57 43.17 21.35
C GLY A 126 13.59 43.78 22.76
N GLU A 127 13.76 42.98 23.82
CA GLU A 127 13.64 43.45 25.21
C GLU A 127 14.97 43.80 25.90
N VAL A 128 16.12 43.64 25.22
CA VAL A 128 17.45 43.85 25.82
C VAL A 128 18.08 45.21 25.45
N SER A 129 17.35 46.14 24.80
CA SER A 129 17.90 47.44 24.36
C SER A 129 17.13 48.70 24.80
N GLY A 130 16.34 48.66 25.87
CA GLY A 130 15.56 49.81 26.36
C GLY A 130 15.85 50.16 27.81
#